data_AF-A0A947CT77-F1
#
_entry.id   AF-A0A947CT77-F1
#
_cell.length_a   1.000
_cell.length_b   1.000
_cell.length_c   1.000
_cell.angle_alpha   90.00
_cell.angle_beta   90.00
_cell.angle_gamma   90.00
#
_symmetry.space_group_name_H-M   'P 1'
#
loop_
_entity.id
_entity.type
_entity.pdbx_description
1 polymer ?
#
loop_
_entity_poly.entity_id
_entity_poly.type
_entity_poly.pdbx_seq_one_letter_code
_entity_poly.pdbx_strand_id
1 'polypeptide(L)'
;MAARGREVINRLFVYGTLREGHAAASMIADHVVGSEPATTSGRIVAFADGYPGMVEDSRAEVIGELLTIGDLAPALALIDAYEGDDFARTIK
;
A
#
# COMPACT_ATOMS: atom_id res chain seq x y z
N MET A 1 17.28 27.22 -16.50
CA MET A 1 15.98 26.54 -16.34
C MET A 1 16.26 25.14 -15.81
N ALA A 2 16.19 24.95 -14.49
CA ALA A 2 16.37 23.62 -13.90
C ALA A 2 15.09 22.81 -14.14
N ALA A 3 15.20 21.64 -14.77
CA ALA A 3 14.12 20.68 -14.80
C ALA A 3 13.77 20.32 -13.35
N ARG A 4 12.54 20.59 -12.90
CA ARG A 4 12.07 20.01 -11.65
C ARG A 4 12.10 18.50 -11.86
N GLY A 5 12.95 17.80 -11.11
CA GLY A 5 12.97 16.35 -11.10
C GLY A 5 11.56 15.86 -10.82
N ARG A 6 11.06 14.94 -11.65
CA ARG A 6 9.77 14.31 -11.45
C ARG A 6 9.86 13.51 -10.14
N GLU A 7 9.17 13.94 -9.09
CA GLU A 7 9.07 13.17 -7.86
C GLU A 7 8.39 11.83 -8.19
N VAL A 8 9.10 10.74 -7.91
CA VAL A 8 8.55 9.39 -8.07
C VAL A 8 7.99 8.99 -6.71
N ILE A 9 6.67 8.87 -6.62
CA ILE A 9 6.00 8.33 -5.43
C ILE A 9 6.21 6.81 -5.46
N ASN A 10 7.12 6.33 -4.62
CA ASN A 10 7.45 4.90 -4.52
C ASN A 10 7.22 4.33 -3.12
N ARG A 11 6.51 5.08 -2.26
CA ARG A 11 6.17 4.67 -0.90
C ARG A 11 4.73 4.19 -0.87
N LEU A 12 4.52 2.94 -0.48
CA LEU A 12 3.22 2.29 -0.42
C LEU A 12 2.91 1.90 1.02
N PHE A 13 1.83 2.46 1.58
CA PHE A 13 1.35 2.06 2.90
C PHE A 13 0.47 0.81 2.78
N VAL A 14 0.77 -0.22 3.57
CA VAL A 14 0.00 -1.47 3.63
C VAL A 14 -0.41 -1.77 5.07
N TYR A 15 -1.61 -2.29 5.26
CA TYR A 15 -2.17 -2.60 6.59
C TYR A 15 -2.72 -4.03 6.71
N GLY A 16 -2.84 -4.75 5.59
CA GLY A 16 -3.44 -6.08 5.49
C GLY A 16 -2.47 -7.16 5.03
N THR A 17 -2.89 -7.96 4.06
CA THR A 17 -2.20 -9.17 3.59
C THR A 17 -0.88 -8.92 2.86
N LEU A 18 -0.58 -7.67 2.50
CA LEU A 18 0.68 -7.26 1.88
C LEU A 18 1.79 -6.95 2.89
N ARG A 19 1.51 -7.00 4.20
CA ARG A 19 2.52 -6.84 5.26
C ARG A 19 3.50 -8.01 5.30
N GLU A 20 4.74 -7.75 5.72
CA GLU A 20 5.76 -8.81 5.88
C GLU A 20 5.22 -10.00 6.69
N GLY A 21 5.47 -11.22 6.20
CA GLY A 21 5.02 -12.47 6.83
C GLY A 21 3.59 -12.92 6.47
N HIS A 22 2.84 -12.15 5.68
CA HIS A 22 1.52 -12.53 5.17
C HIS A 22 1.58 -13.11 3.74
N ALA A 23 0.53 -13.84 3.36
CA ALA A 23 0.51 -14.62 2.12
C ALA A 23 0.79 -13.80 0.85
N ALA A 24 0.23 -12.59 0.75
CA ALA A 24 0.36 -11.76 -0.45
C ALA A 24 1.67 -10.95 -0.50
N ALA A 25 2.42 -10.84 0.60
CA ALA A 25 3.69 -10.12 0.61
C ALA A 25 4.72 -10.73 -0.36
N SER A 26 4.71 -12.06 -0.50
CA SER A 26 5.60 -12.78 -1.42
C SER A 26 5.41 -12.39 -2.89
N MET A 27 4.22 -11.91 -3.27
CA MET A 27 3.91 -11.50 -4.65
C MET A 27 4.69 -10.26 -5.08
N ILE A 28 4.99 -9.35 -4.15
CA ILE A 28 5.69 -8.09 -4.44
C ILE A 28 7.09 -8.02 -3.83
N ALA A 29 7.52 -9.07 -3.12
CA ALA A 29 8.77 -9.06 -2.36
C ALA A 29 10.00 -8.69 -3.21
N ASP A 30 10.09 -9.18 -4.44
CA ASP A 30 11.19 -8.89 -5.36
C ASP A 30 11.24 -7.41 -5.81
N HIS A 31 10.16 -6.66 -5.58
CA HIS A 31 10.07 -5.24 -5.91
C HIS A 31 10.24 -4.33 -4.69
N VAL A 32 10.26 -4.88 -3.47
CA VAL A 32 10.42 -4.11 -2.23
C VAL A 32 11.90 -3.97 -1.89
N VAL A 33 12.37 -2.73 -1.74
CA VAL A 33 13.77 -2.41 -1.40
C VAL A 33 13.95 -1.96 0.04
N GLY A 34 12.85 -1.77 0.76
CA GLY A 34 12.86 -1.41 2.18
C GLY A 34 11.47 -1.42 2.76
N SER A 35 11.40 -1.63 4.07
CA SER A 35 10.15 -1.64 4.82
C SER A 35 10.35 -1.06 6.20
N GLU A 36 9.38 -0.32 6.70
CA GLU A 36 9.38 0.24 8.05
C GLU A 36 7.96 0.28 8.65
N PRO A 37 7.81 0.12 9.97
CA PRO A 37 6.53 0.35 10.65
C PRO A 37 6.03 1.77 10.42
N ALA A 38 4.74 1.94 10.13
CA ALA A 38 4.14 3.25 9.87
C ALA A 38 2.70 3.33 10.36
N THR A 39 2.20 4.56 10.48
CA THR A 39 0.79 4.84 10.77
C THR A 39 0.21 5.85 9.77
N THR A 40 -1.09 5.80 9.55
CA THR A 40 -1.81 6.81 8.77
C THR A 40 -3.20 7.08 9.37
N SER A 41 -3.72 8.30 9.18
CA SER A 41 -5.09 8.62 9.59
C SER A 41 -6.11 7.85 8.74
N GLY A 42 -6.95 7.05 9.37
CA GLY A 42 -7.90 6.21 8.66
C GLY A 42 -8.63 5.28 9.61
N ARG A 43 -9.67 4.63 9.08
CA ARG A 43 -10.43 3.61 9.81
C ARG A 43 -10.54 2.34 8.98
N ILE A 44 -10.37 1.21 9.65
CA ILE A 44 -10.60 -0.11 9.06
C ILE A 44 -12.09 -0.46 9.12
N VAL A 45 -12.63 -0.91 7.98
CA VAL A 45 -14.00 -1.41 7.84
C VAL A 45 -13.97 -2.85 7.36
N ALA A 46 -14.76 -3.73 7.98
CA ALA A 46 -14.87 -5.12 7.54
C ALA A 46 -15.91 -5.23 6.43
N PHE A 47 -15.54 -5.85 5.31
CA PHE A 47 -16.50 -6.27 4.29
C PHE A 47 -17.03 -7.66 4.59
N ALA A 48 -18.24 -7.96 4.12
CA ALA A 48 -18.88 -9.27 4.31
C ALA A 48 -18.06 -10.42 3.68
N ASP A 49 -17.29 -10.12 2.62
CA ASP A 49 -16.54 -11.10 1.82
C ASP A 49 -15.08 -11.30 2.30
N GLY A 50 -14.71 -10.71 3.44
CA GLY A 50 -13.62 -11.24 4.27
C GLY A 50 -12.34 -10.42 4.39
N TYR A 51 -12.06 -9.46 3.49
CA TYR A 51 -10.90 -8.57 3.62
C TYR A 51 -11.28 -7.18 4.12
N PRO A 52 -10.55 -6.60 5.10
CA PRO A 52 -10.83 -5.27 5.60
C PRO A 52 -10.44 -4.16 4.60
N GLY A 53 -11.36 -3.23 4.37
CA GLY A 53 -11.10 -1.95 3.71
C GLY A 53 -10.52 -0.91 4.64
N MET A 54 -9.81 0.09 4.10
CA MET A 54 -9.44 1.31 4.81
C MET A 54 -10.14 2.50 4.17
N VAL A 55 -10.77 3.32 5.01
CA VAL A 55 -11.37 4.60 4.61
C VAL A 55 -10.68 5.76 5.32
N GLU A 56 -10.71 6.94 4.72
CA GLU A 56 -10.18 8.15 5.35
C GLU A 56 -10.99 8.54 6.59
N ASP A 57 -10.30 8.74 7.70
CA ASP A 57 -10.87 9.21 8.97
C ASP A 57 -9.77 9.94 9.75
N SER A 58 -9.93 11.23 9.99
CA SER A 58 -8.94 12.05 10.70
C SER A 58 -8.96 11.84 12.23
N ARG A 59 -9.92 11.08 12.75
CA ARG A 59 -10.07 10.80 14.18
C ARG A 59 -9.57 9.43 14.59
N ALA A 60 -9.15 8.62 13.62
CA ALA A 60 -8.66 7.28 13.82
C ALA A 60 -7.28 7.11 13.16
N GLU A 61 -6.52 6.14 13.66
CA GLU A 61 -5.20 5.80 13.16
C GLU A 61 -5.16 4.32 12.79
N VAL A 62 -4.57 4.03 11.62
CA VAL A 62 -4.29 2.66 11.16
C VAL A 62 -2.80 2.41 11.29
N ILE A 63 -2.46 1.32 11.97
CA ILE A 63 -1.09 0.82 12.09
C ILE A 63 -0.82 -0.13 10.93
N GLY A 64 0.29 0.07 10.25
CA GLY A 64 0.70 -0.73 9.11
C GLY A 64 2.19 -0.63 8.88
N GLU A 65 2.55 -0.69 7.62
CA GLU A 65 3.92 -0.78 7.14
C GLU A 65 4.07 0.08 5.89
N LEU A 66 5.17 0.81 5.79
CA LEU A 66 5.49 1.63 4.64
C LEU A 66 6.57 0.93 3.80
N LEU A 67 6.15 0.38 2.68
CA LEU A 67 7.03 -0.27 1.72
C LEU A 67 7.69 0.78 0.82
N THR A 68 8.99 0.63 0.59
CA THR A 68 9.70 1.34 -0.47
C THR A 68 9.81 0.41 -1.68
N ILE A 69 9.21 0.82 -2.79
CA ILE A 69 9.17 0.02 -4.03
C ILE A 69 10.29 0.48 -4.97
N GLY A 70 11.12 -0.47 -5.41
CA GLY A 70 12.20 -0.23 -6.35
C GLY A 70 11.70 -0.16 -7.79
N ASP A 71 10.96 -1.18 -8.22
CA ASP A 71 10.36 -1.25 -9.56
C ASP A 71 8.84 -1.07 -9.49
N LEU A 72 8.42 0.17 -9.69
CA LEU A 72 7.07 0.61 -9.36
C LEU A 72 6.00 0.08 -10.31
N ALA A 73 6.25 0.09 -11.63
CA ALA A 73 5.26 -0.29 -12.62
C ALA A 73 4.80 -1.76 -12.52
N PRO A 74 5.70 -2.77 -12.46
CA PRO A 74 5.28 -4.16 -12.33
C PRO A 74 4.66 -4.44 -10.96
N ALA A 75 5.20 -3.86 -9.88
CA ALA A 75 4.64 -4.03 -8.54
C ALA A 75 3.19 -3.54 -8.46
N LEU A 76 2.91 -2.35 -9.01
CA LEU A 76 1.56 -1.77 -9.01
C LEU A 76 0.59 -2.59 -9.88
N ALA A 77 1.05 -3.12 -11.01
CA ALA A 77 0.21 -3.99 -11.84
C ALA A 77 -0.18 -5.29 -11.13
N LEU A 78 0.74 -5.88 -10.35
CA LEU A 78 0.45 -7.06 -9.53
C LEU A 78 -0.54 -6.74 -8.40
N ILE A 79 -0.37 -5.60 -7.73
CA ILE A 79 -1.26 -5.15 -6.66
C ILE A 79 -2.66 -4.88 -7.21
N ASP A 80 -2.77 -4.12 -8.30
CA ASP A 80 -4.06 -3.81 -8.92
C ASP A 80 -4.79 -5.10 -9.36
N ALA A 81 -4.06 -6.09 -9.89
CA ALA A 81 -4.64 -7.38 -10.28
C ALA A 81 -5.09 -8.23 -9.07
N TYR A 82 -4.41 -8.11 -7.93
CA TYR A 82 -4.72 -8.85 -6.70
C TYR A 82 -5.90 -8.22 -5.95
N GLU A 83 -5.92 -6.90 -5.81
CA GLU A 83 -6.97 -6.16 -5.11
C GLU A 83 -8.25 -6.03 -5.94
N GLY A 84 -8.15 -6.15 -7.28
CA GLY A 84 -9.28 -6.11 -8.19
C GLY A 84 -10.03 -4.78 -8.17
N ASP A 85 -11.34 -4.82 -8.34
CA ASP A 85 -12.21 -3.63 -8.34
C ASP A 85 -12.65 -3.20 -6.92
N ASP A 86 -12.30 -3.98 -5.89
CA ASP A 86 -12.72 -3.74 -4.51
C ASP A 86 -11.92 -2.62 -3.82
N PHE A 87 -10.73 -2.30 -4.35
CA PHE A 87 -9.85 -1.27 -3.80
C PHE A 87 -9.32 -0.34 -4.90
N ALA A 88 -9.06 0.91 -4.50
CA ALA A 88 -8.44 1.90 -5.35
C ALA A 88 -7.24 2.52 -4.62
N ARG A 89 -6.16 2.78 -5.37
CA ARG A 89 -4.99 3.48 -4.85
C ARG A 89 -5.29 4.96 -4.67
N THR A 90 -4.93 5.50 -3.52
CA THR A 90 -5.05 6.93 -3.21
C THR A 90 -3.68 7.51 -2.88
N ILE A 91 -3.48 8.78 -3.24
CA ILE A 91 -2.29 9.55 -2.86
C ILE A 91 -2.71 10.45 -1.70
N LYS A 92 -1.88 10.50 -0.66
CA LYS A 92 -2.00 11.42 0.47
C LYS A 92 -0.88 12.44 0.47
#